data_AF-A0A401P1J3-F1
#
_entry.id   AF-A0A401P1J3-F1
#
_cell.length_a   1.000
_cell.length_b   1.000
_cell.length_c   1.000
_cell.angle_alpha   90.00
_cell.angle_beta   90.00
_cell.angle_gamma   90.00
#
_symmetry.space_group_name_H-M   'P 1'
#
loop_
_entity.id
_entity.type
_entity.pdbx_description
1 polymer ?
#
loop_
_entity_poly.entity_id
_entity_poly.type
_entity_poly.pdbx_seq_one_letter_code
_entity_poly.pdbx_strand_id
1 'polypeptide(L)'
;MSQFVDSFWGEKNNGFDVLYHNMKHGQTSTKDLADFIRESVTIEDIYSRSMTKLAKTTSNYSQLGTFAPVWEVLKSSTEKLASSHLDLVRKLQELIKEVQKYGDEQTKAHKKVLIKHHRPGTMGVILRLRCA
;
A
#
# COMPACT_ATOMS: atom_id res chain seq x y z
N MET A 1 -7.67 30.18 -0.43
CA MET A 1 -6.93 30.32 -1.71
C MET A 1 -6.51 28.94 -2.21
N SER A 2 -6.48 28.76 -3.52
CA SER A 2 -6.25 27.47 -4.18
C SER A 2 -4.77 27.37 -4.57
N GLN A 3 -3.97 26.68 -3.76
CA GLN A 3 -2.50 26.70 -3.88
C GLN A 3 -1.98 26.28 -5.27
N PHE A 4 -2.67 25.40 -5.98
CA PHE A 4 -2.28 25.02 -7.35
C PHE A 4 -2.67 26.05 -8.41
N VAL A 5 -3.81 26.72 -8.24
CA VAL A 5 -4.22 27.80 -9.15
C VAL A 5 -3.28 28.99 -8.99
N ASP A 6 -2.81 29.29 -7.79
CA ASP A 6 -2.06 30.52 -7.57
C ASP A 6 -0.56 30.37 -7.92
N SER A 7 -0.03 29.13 -7.99
CA SER A 7 1.43 28.88 -8.00
C SER A 7 2.01 28.32 -9.32
N PHE A 8 1.20 27.87 -10.28
CA PHE A 8 1.68 27.08 -11.44
C PHE A 8 1.61 27.83 -12.80
N TRP A 9 1.67 29.17 -12.81
CA TRP A 9 1.56 29.98 -14.05
C TRP A 9 2.87 30.53 -14.62
N GLY A 10 4.01 30.36 -13.94
CA GLY A 10 5.28 31.08 -14.18
C GLY A 10 5.70 31.22 -15.66
N GLU A 11 6.62 32.14 -15.96
CA GLU A 11 6.91 32.69 -17.31
C GLU A 11 6.99 31.68 -18.47
N LYS A 12 7.43 30.45 -18.21
CA LYS A 12 7.55 29.37 -19.20
C LYS A 12 6.22 28.65 -19.53
N ASN A 13 5.12 29.00 -18.86
CA ASN A 13 3.79 28.39 -18.98
C ASN A 13 3.78 26.85 -18.89
N ASN A 14 4.73 26.25 -18.17
CA ASN A 14 4.92 24.79 -18.08
C ASN A 14 4.25 24.14 -16.86
N GLY A 15 3.43 24.88 -16.11
CA GLY A 15 2.83 24.36 -14.87
C GLY A 15 1.87 23.19 -15.09
N PHE A 16 1.23 23.11 -16.25
CA PHE A 16 0.42 21.94 -16.62
C PHE A 16 1.28 20.67 -16.69
N ASP A 17 2.44 20.71 -17.35
CA ASP A 17 3.33 19.56 -17.47
C ASP A 17 3.87 19.09 -16.11
N VAL A 18 4.19 20.05 -15.23
CA VAL A 18 4.63 19.75 -13.86
C VAL A 18 3.52 19.07 -13.06
N LEU A 19 2.30 19.62 -13.07
CA LEU A 19 1.16 19.04 -12.37
C LEU A 19 0.78 17.66 -12.95
N TYR A 20 0.85 17.51 -14.28
CA TYR A 20 0.57 16.25 -14.96
C TYR A 20 1.60 15.17 -14.63
N HIS A 21 2.89 15.51 -14.58
CA HIS A 21 3.96 14.58 -14.20
C HIS A 21 3.89 14.21 -12.71
N ASN A 22 3.54 15.16 -11.84
CA ASN A 22 3.27 14.91 -10.42
C ASN A 22 2.08 13.96 -10.22
N MET A 23 1.01 14.13 -11.00
CA MET A 23 -0.11 13.20 -11.03
C MET A 23 0.35 11.78 -11.43
N LYS A 24 1.24 11.65 -12.42
CA LYS A 24 1.83 10.36 -12.81
C LYS A 24 2.69 9.72 -11.70
N HIS A 25 3.39 10.52 -10.89
CA HIS A 25 4.15 10.04 -9.73
C HIS A 25 3.28 9.33 -8.68
N GLY A 26 1.99 9.68 -8.56
CA GLY A 26 1.06 9.00 -7.65
C GLY A 26 0.90 7.49 -7.92
N GLN A 27 1.14 7.04 -9.16
CA GLN A 27 1.13 5.61 -9.50
C GLN A 27 2.34 4.89 -8.91
N THR A 28 3.51 5.54 -8.92
CA THR A 28 4.75 5.02 -8.31
C THR A 28 4.53 4.83 -6.81
N SER A 29 4.01 5.83 -6.11
CA SER A 29 3.74 5.74 -4.67
C SER A 29 2.79 4.61 -4.31
N THR A 30 1.76 4.36 -5.14
CA THR A 30 0.81 3.26 -4.92
C THR A 30 1.48 1.90 -5.09
N LYS A 31 2.37 1.77 -6.08
CA LYS A 31 3.16 0.56 -6.29
C LYS A 31 4.12 0.32 -5.12
N ASP A 32 4.89 1.32 -4.74
CA ASP A 32 5.87 1.22 -3.65
C ASP A 32 5.20 0.82 -2.33
N LEU A 33 4.00 1.35 -2.05
CA LEU A 33 3.20 0.95 -0.91
C LEU A 33 2.79 -0.53 -0.97
N ALA A 34 2.33 -1.01 -2.14
CA ALA A 34 1.98 -2.42 -2.30
C ALA A 34 3.20 -3.34 -2.13
N ASP A 35 4.36 -2.93 -2.63
CA ASP A 35 5.61 -3.67 -2.48
C ASP A 35 6.03 -3.75 -1.00
N PHE A 36 5.98 -2.64 -0.26
CA PHE A 36 6.22 -2.61 1.18
C PHE A 36 5.29 -3.54 1.98
N ILE A 37 3.99 -3.55 1.65
CA ILE A 37 3.04 -4.44 2.34
C ILE A 37 3.33 -5.91 2.01
N ARG A 38 3.79 -6.26 0.80
CA ARG A 38 4.19 -7.63 0.46
C ARG A 38 5.41 -8.09 1.25
N GLU A 39 6.39 -7.21 1.47
CA GLU A 39 7.52 -7.50 2.35
C GLU A 39 7.05 -7.74 3.78
N SER A 40 6.13 -6.88 4.29
CA SER A 40 5.52 -7.04 5.60
C SER A 40 4.79 -8.39 5.73
N VAL A 41 3.98 -8.79 4.74
CA VAL A 41 3.34 -10.11 4.67
C VAL A 41 4.36 -11.24 4.78
N THR A 42 5.48 -11.13 4.07
CA THR A 42 6.52 -12.16 4.06
C THR A 42 7.16 -12.32 5.44
N ILE A 43 7.49 -11.21 6.10
CA ILE A 43 8.08 -11.20 7.44
C ILE A 43 7.11 -11.82 8.45
N GLU A 44 5.85 -11.39 8.41
CA GLU A 44 4.81 -11.85 9.33
C GLU A 44 4.48 -13.35 9.15
N ASP A 45 4.47 -13.86 7.92
CA ASP A 45 4.26 -15.29 7.63
C ASP A 45 5.42 -16.15 8.16
N ILE A 46 6.67 -15.69 7.97
CA ILE A 46 7.85 -16.37 8.52
C ILE A 46 7.79 -16.41 10.05
N TYR A 47 7.41 -15.30 10.68
CA TYR A 47 7.26 -15.22 12.13
C TYR A 47 6.20 -16.20 12.64
N SER A 48 5.00 -16.17 12.06
CA SER A 48 3.91 -17.07 12.42
C SER A 48 4.31 -18.55 12.31
N ARG A 49 4.97 -18.95 11.21
CA ARG A 49 5.46 -20.33 11.03
C ARG A 49 6.52 -20.71 12.04
N SER A 50 7.44 -19.80 12.34
CA SER A 50 8.51 -20.03 13.32
C SER A 50 7.93 -20.22 14.72
N MET A 51 6.95 -19.41 15.11
CA MET A 51 6.23 -19.56 16.38
C MET A 51 5.41 -20.85 16.44
N THR A 52 4.75 -21.22 15.34
CA THR A 52 4.05 -22.52 15.25
C THR A 52 5.00 -23.70 15.45
N LYS A 53 6.22 -23.61 14.88
CA LYS A 53 7.25 -24.64 15.07
C LYS A 53 7.72 -24.68 16.53
N LEU A 54 7.98 -23.52 17.14
CA LEU A 54 8.37 -23.41 18.55
C LEU A 54 7.30 -23.96 19.50
N ALA A 55 6.02 -23.69 19.25
CA ALA A 55 4.93 -24.24 20.05
C ALA A 55 4.93 -25.78 20.04
N LYS A 56 5.29 -26.41 18.91
CA LYS A 56 5.35 -27.88 18.81
C LYS A 56 6.52 -28.47 19.60
N THR A 57 7.64 -27.75 19.74
CA THR A 57 8.80 -28.27 20.47
C THR A 57 8.56 -28.39 21.97
N THR A 58 7.57 -27.68 22.53
CA THR A 58 7.23 -27.82 23.95
C THR A 58 6.82 -29.24 24.33
N SER A 59 6.25 -29.98 23.37
CA SER A 59 5.84 -31.38 23.55
C SER A 59 7.05 -32.34 23.67
N ASN A 60 8.26 -31.88 23.33
CA ASN A 60 9.50 -32.67 23.44
C ASN A 60 10.18 -32.53 24.82
N TYR A 61 9.75 -31.58 25.65
CA TYR A 61 10.33 -31.41 26.99
C TYR A 61 9.74 -32.40 27.99
N SER A 62 10.46 -32.58 29.11
CA SER A 62 10.02 -33.48 30.19
C SER A 62 8.63 -33.08 30.68
N GLN A 63 7.71 -34.05 30.62
CA GLN A 63 6.35 -33.94 31.17
C GLN A 63 6.28 -34.46 32.61
N LEU A 64 7.44 -34.74 33.22
CA LEU A 64 7.54 -35.21 34.59
C LEU A 64 7.80 -34.03 35.54
N GLY A 65 7.17 -34.08 36.71
CA GLY A 65 7.33 -33.10 37.78
C GLY A 65 6.28 -31.98 37.75
N THR A 66 6.27 -31.17 38.81
CA THR A 66 5.29 -30.10 39.04
C THR A 66 5.37 -28.96 38.03
N PHE A 67 6.42 -28.92 37.21
CA PHE A 67 6.59 -27.91 36.17
C PHE A 67 5.89 -28.26 34.85
N ALA A 68 5.48 -29.52 34.64
CA ALA A 68 4.86 -29.96 33.38
C ALA A 68 3.68 -29.09 32.91
N PRO A 69 2.75 -28.62 33.77
CA PRO A 69 1.65 -27.75 33.35
C PRO A 69 2.09 -26.41 32.76
N VAL A 70 3.28 -25.92 33.10
CA VAL A 70 3.83 -24.66 32.57
C VAL A 70 4.11 -24.79 31.07
N TRP A 71 4.55 -25.97 30.60
CA TRP A 71 4.79 -26.21 29.18
C TRP A 71 3.50 -26.13 28.36
N GLU A 72 2.37 -26.58 28.90
CA GLU A 72 1.06 -26.46 28.24
C GLU A 72 0.60 -25.00 28.14
N VAL A 73 0.83 -24.19 29.18
CA VAL A 73 0.54 -22.75 29.14
C VAL A 73 1.42 -22.06 28.07
N LEU A 74 2.70 -22.39 28.02
CA LEU A 74 3.63 -21.84 27.02
C LEU A 74 3.24 -22.27 25.61
N LYS A 75 2.87 -23.53 25.41
CA LYS A 75 2.38 -24.05 24.13
C LYS A 75 1.16 -23.26 23.65
N SER A 76 0.11 -23.20 24.47
CA SER A 76 -1.14 -22.51 24.10
C SER A 76 -0.91 -21.02 23.82
N SER A 77 -0.08 -20.36 24.62
CA SER A 77 0.24 -18.94 24.43
C SER A 77 1.00 -18.70 23.12
N THR A 78 1.96 -19.58 22.82
CA THR A 78 2.75 -19.52 21.58
C THR A 78 1.89 -19.80 20.35
N GLU A 79 0.95 -20.75 20.42
CA GLU A 79 -0.02 -21.04 19.35
C GLU A 79 -0.94 -19.85 19.08
N LYS A 80 -1.46 -19.22 20.13
CA LYS A 80 -2.30 -18.01 20.00
C LYS A 80 -1.54 -16.85 19.38
N LEU A 81 -0.28 -16.67 19.77
CA LEU A 81 0.59 -15.65 19.17
C LEU A 81 0.83 -15.95 17.69
N ALA A 82 1.20 -17.19 17.34
CA ALA A 82 1.36 -17.60 15.94
C ALA A 82 0.09 -17.34 15.09
N SER A 83 -1.10 -17.67 15.63
CA SER A 83 -2.38 -17.41 14.97
C SER A 83 -2.65 -15.92 14.76
N SER A 84 -2.31 -15.09 15.74
CA SER A 84 -2.51 -13.63 15.65
C SER A 84 -1.70 -13.01 14.52
N HIS A 85 -0.45 -13.46 14.34
CA HIS A 85 0.39 -13.05 13.21
C HIS A 85 -0.14 -13.57 11.86
N LEU A 86 -0.68 -14.80 11.82
CA LEU A 86 -1.31 -15.32 10.60
C LEU A 86 -2.57 -14.51 10.21
N ASP A 87 -3.35 -14.07 11.17
CA ASP A 87 -4.51 -13.21 10.92
C ASP A 87 -4.10 -11.83 10.42
N LEU A 88 -2.97 -11.30 10.91
CA LEU A 88 -2.38 -10.08 10.36
C LEU A 88 -1.97 -10.27 8.89
N VAL A 89 -1.30 -11.37 8.55
CA VAL A 89 -0.95 -11.72 7.16
C VAL A 89 -2.18 -11.68 6.25
N ARG A 90 -3.29 -12.31 6.67
CA ARG A 90 -4.54 -12.31 5.90
C ARG A 90 -5.08 -10.90 5.68
N LYS A 91 -5.08 -10.07 6.72
CA LYS A 91 -5.52 -8.66 6.63
C LYS A 91 -4.64 -7.84 5.69
N LEU A 92 -3.32 -8.02 5.76
CA LEU A 92 -2.37 -7.34 4.87
C LEU A 92 -2.53 -7.79 3.41
N GLN A 93 -2.83 -9.07 3.16
CA GLN A 93 -3.14 -9.57 1.83
C GLN A 93 -4.41 -8.95 1.25
N GLU A 94 -5.48 -8.80 2.04
CA GLU A 94 -6.67 -8.06 1.60
C GLU A 94 -6.38 -6.59 1.36
N LEU A 95 -5.55 -5.96 2.22
CA LEU A 95 -5.13 -4.57 2.04
C LEU A 95 -4.37 -4.37 0.72
N ILE A 96 -3.49 -5.29 0.34
CA ILE A 96 -2.78 -5.24 -0.96
C ILE A 96 -3.78 -5.19 -2.12
N LYS A 97 -4.86 -5.99 -2.07
CA LYS A 97 -5.88 -6.01 -3.13
C LYS A 97 -6.56 -4.65 -3.26
N GLU A 98 -6.92 -4.02 -2.14
CA GLU A 98 -7.53 -2.68 -2.15
C GLU A 98 -6.56 -1.60 -2.66
N VAL A 99 -5.28 -1.67 -2.28
CA VAL A 99 -4.23 -0.76 -2.80
C VAL A 99 -4.06 -0.93 -4.31
N GLN A 100 -4.04 -2.17 -4.81
CA GLN A 100 -3.94 -2.44 -6.25
C GLN A 100 -5.17 -1.93 -7.01
N LYS A 101 -6.37 -2.18 -6.48
CA LYS A 101 -7.63 -1.67 -7.04
C LYS A 101 -7.62 -0.14 -7.12
N TYR A 102 -7.15 0.54 -6.08
CA TYR A 102 -6.97 1.98 -6.08
C TYR A 102 -6.01 2.44 -7.18
N GLY A 103 -4.87 1.75 -7.36
CA GLY A 103 -3.92 2.04 -8.44
C GLY A 103 -4.52 1.92 -9.84
N ASP A 104 -5.38 0.93 -10.07
CA ASP A 104 -6.10 0.75 -11.33
C ASP A 104 -7.14 1.86 -11.56
N GLU A 105 -7.88 2.23 -10.53
CA GLU A 105 -8.86 3.33 -10.57
C GLU A 105 -8.17 4.67 -10.83
N GLN A 106 -7.04 4.93 -10.16
CA GLN A 106 -6.19 6.10 -10.39
C GLN A 106 -5.71 6.16 -11.85
N THR A 107 -5.26 5.04 -12.40
CA THR A 107 -4.84 4.94 -13.82
C THR A 107 -5.97 5.28 -14.79
N LYS A 108 -7.19 4.77 -14.53
CA LYS A 108 -8.37 5.07 -15.35
C LYS A 108 -8.76 6.55 -15.24
N ALA A 109 -8.70 7.14 -14.03
CA ALA A 109 -8.97 8.54 -13.81
C ALA A 109 -7.97 9.44 -14.57
N HIS A 110 -6.68 9.13 -14.53
CA HIS A 110 -5.65 9.87 -15.26
C HIS A 110 -5.89 9.85 -16.77
N LYS A 111 -6.24 8.68 -17.35
CA LYS A 111 -6.62 8.58 -18.77
C LYS A 111 -7.83 9.46 -19.13
N LYS A 112 -8.84 9.54 -18.26
CA LYS A 112 -10.02 10.42 -18.49
C LYS A 112 -9.66 11.90 -18.47
N VAL A 113 -8.81 12.33 -17.54
CA VAL A 113 -8.30 13.73 -17.46
C VAL A 113 -7.52 14.07 -18.73
N LEU A 114 -6.63 13.18 -19.16
CA LEU A 114 -5.89 13.30 -20.42
C LEU A 114 -6.81 13.45 -21.63
N ILE A 115 -7.79 12.57 -21.81
CA ILE A 115 -8.72 12.60 -22.96
C ILE A 115 -9.55 13.89 -22.96
N LYS A 116 -9.98 14.38 -21.80
CA LYS A 116 -10.74 15.64 -21.70
C LYS A 116 -9.91 16.86 -22.09
N HIS A 117 -8.64 16.92 -21.69
CA HIS A 117 -7.77 18.07 -21.96
C HIS A 117 -7.04 17.98 -23.31
N HIS A 118 -6.88 16.79 -23.87
CA HIS A 118 -6.33 16.57 -25.22
C HIS A 118 -7.39 16.64 -26.34
N ARG A 119 -8.50 17.37 -26.12
CA ARG A 119 -9.29 17.88 -27.25
C ARG A 119 -8.49 19.01 -27.92
N PRO A 120 -8.14 18.90 -29.21
CA PRO A 120 -7.29 19.87 -29.93
C PRO A 120 -7.79 21.34 -29.87
N GLY A 121 -9.07 21.57 -29.55
CA GLY A 121 -9.65 22.90 -29.44
C GLY A 121 -9.37 23.65 -28.14
N THR A 122 -9.07 22.97 -27.02
CA THR A 122 -9.05 23.64 -25.70
C THR A 122 -7.78 24.46 -25.46
N MET A 123 -6.62 24.00 -25.96
CA MET A 123 -5.38 24.79 -25.96
C MET A 123 -5.51 26.06 -26.82
N GLY A 124 -6.21 25.96 -27.96
CA GLY A 124 -6.43 27.10 -28.85
C GLY A 124 -7.34 28.18 -28.26
N VAL A 125 -8.29 27.80 -27.39
CA VAL A 125 -9.20 28.75 -26.73
C VAL A 125 -8.51 29.48 -25.57
N ILE A 126 -7.65 28.80 -24.81
CA ILE A 126 -6.89 29.41 -23.71
C ILE A 126 -5.85 30.41 -24.23
N LEU A 127 -5.18 30.10 -25.35
CA LEU A 127 -4.28 31.05 -26.03
C LEU A 127 -5.04 32.23 -26.67
N ARG A 128 -6.26 32.01 -27.20
CA ARG A 128 -7.07 33.11 -27.78
C ARG A 128 -7.66 34.05 -26.74
N LEU A 129 -7.97 33.57 -25.54
CA LEU A 129 -8.42 34.41 -24.42
C LEU A 129 -7.31 35.26 -23.79
N ARG A 130 -6.03 35.01 -24.13
CA ARG A 130 -4.88 35.80 -23.66
C ARG A 130 -4.43 36.87 -24.66
N CYS A 131 -4.98 36.87 -25.87
CA CYS A 131 -4.70 37.85 -26.92
C CYS A 131 -5.91 38.75 -27.24
N ALA A 132 -6.96 38.75 -26.40
CA ALA A 132 -8.11 39.63 -26.47
C ALA A 132 -8.19 40.51 -25.21
#